data_AF-A0A938HMT9-F1
#
_entry.id   AF-A0A938HMT9-F1
#
_cell.length_a   1.000
_cell.length_b   1.000
_cell.length_c   1.000
_cell.angle_alpha   90.00
_cell.angle_beta   90.00
_cell.angle_gamma   90.00
#
_symmetry.space_group_name_H-M   'P 1'
#
loop_
_entity.id
_entity.type
_entity.pdbx_description
1 polymer ?
#
loop_
_entity_poly.entity_id
_entity_poly.type
_entity_poly.pdbx_seq_one_letter_code
_entity_poly.pdbx_strand_id
1 'polypeptide(L)' 'MDYVWHPYIIWDHRFVFIRGAIITAELTIYSVALGLVIGLPLGLMRDSKLSFLRYPSAAIIEFFRSTPTLVQ' A
#
# COMPACT_ATOMS: atom_id res chain seq x y z
N MET A 1 -27.46 -6.62 30.52
CA MET A 1 -26.51 -7.07 29.48
C MET A 1 -25.16 -7.11 30.16
N ASP A 2 -24.86 -8.21 30.84
CA ASP A 2 -23.66 -8.33 31.70
C ASP A 2 -22.48 -8.81 30.85
N TYR A 3 -21.70 -7.85 30.35
CA TYR A 3 -20.49 -8.13 29.59
C TYR A 3 -19.34 -8.43 30.56
N VAL A 4 -18.85 -9.67 30.55
CA VAL A 4 -17.68 -10.06 31.36
C VAL A 4 -16.43 -9.91 30.49
N TRP A 5 -15.57 -8.97 30.84
CA TRP A 5 -14.31 -8.72 30.14
C TRP A 5 -13.28 -9.81 30.46
N HIS A 6 -12.69 -10.40 29.44
CA HIS A 6 -11.67 -11.44 29.57
C HIS A 6 -10.36 -11.01 28.88
N PRO A 7 -9.55 -10.14 29.52
CA PRO A 7 -8.35 -9.55 28.91
C PRO A 7 -7.23 -10.56 28.66
N TYR A 8 -7.23 -11.70 29.35
CA TYR A 8 -6.24 -12.76 29.19
C TYR A 8 -6.25 -13.42 27.80
N ILE A 9 -7.39 -13.39 27.09
CA ILE A 9 -7.53 -13.95 25.74
C ILE A 9 -6.52 -13.34 24.77
N ILE A 10 -6.22 -12.04 24.94
CA ILE A 10 -5.25 -11.32 24.10
C ILE A 10 -3.83 -11.86 24.33
N TRP A 11 -3.50 -12.16 25.59
CA TRP A 11 -2.19 -12.69 25.97
C TRP A 11 -1.99 -14.14 25.52
N ASP A 12 -3.06 -14.93 25.59
CA ASP A 12 -3.06 -16.31 25.10
C ASP A 12 -2.84 -16.39 23.58
N HIS A 13 -3.39 -15.43 22.83
CA HIS A 13 -3.29 -15.37 21.36
C HIS A 13 -2.22 -14.41 20.85
N ARG A 14 -1.30 -13.93 21.70
CA ARG A 14 -0.26 -12.95 21.34
C ARG A 14 0.56 -13.34 20.09
N PHE A 15 0.81 -14.63 19.89
CA PHE A 15 1.54 -15.11 18.72
C PHE A 15 0.78 -14.86 17.41
N VAL A 16 -0.54 -14.95 17.43
CA VAL A 16 -1.39 -14.65 16.26
C VAL A 16 -1.32 -13.17 15.93
N PHE A 17 -1.38 -12.29 16.94
CA PHE A 17 -1.25 -10.85 16.74
C PHE A 17 0.14 -10.46 16.22
N ILE A 18 1.21 -11.01 16.80
CA ILE A 18 2.57 -10.77 16.33
C ILE A 18 2.74 -11.26 14.89
N ARG A 19 2.20 -12.44 14.55
CA ARG A 19 2.23 -12.95 13.18
C ARG A 19 1.47 -12.04 12.21
N GLY A 20 0.30 -11.55 12.60
CA GLY A 20 -0.47 -10.60 11.80
C GLY A 20 0.28 -9.27 11.58
N ALA A 21 0.95 -8.76 12.62
CA ALA A 21 1.79 -7.57 12.52
C ALA A 21 2.97 -7.78 11.56
N ILE A 22 3.65 -8.93 11.64
CA ILE A 22 4.74 -9.28 10.74
C ILE A 22 4.26 -9.34 9.29
N ILE A 23 3.16 -10.05 9.01
CA ILE A 23 2.60 -10.15 7.66
C ILE A 23 2.22 -8.77 7.11
N THR A 24 1.65 -7.90 7.94
CA THR A 24 1.32 -6.52 7.55
C THR A 24 2.58 -5.72 7.20
N ALA A 25 3.63 -5.85 8.00
CA ALA A 25 4.91 -5.18 7.76
C ALA A 25 5.57 -5.69 6.47
N GLU A 26 5.61 -7.02 6.26
CA GLU A 26 6.12 -7.63 5.02
C GLU A 26 5.37 -7.12 3.80
N LEU A 27 4.03 -7.16 3.84
CA LEU A 27 3.19 -6.70 2.74
C LEU A 27 3.44 -5.21 2.45
N THR A 28 3.58 -4.39 3.48
CA THR A 28 3.88 -2.96 3.33
C THR A 28 5.24 -2.76 2.66
N ILE A 29 6.28 -3.45 3.12
CA ILE A 29 7.63 -3.35 2.58
C ILE A 29 7.64 -3.75 1.10
N TYR A 30 7.04 -4.89 0.75
CA TYR A 30 6.99 -5.33 -0.64
C TYR A 30 6.18 -4.40 -1.54
N SER A 31 5.03 -3.92 -1.05
CA SER A 31 4.17 -3.00 -1.80
C SER A 31 4.88 -1.67 -2.06
N VAL A 32 5.56 -1.11 -1.06
CA VAL A 32 6.34 0.12 -1.20
C VAL A 32 7.53 -0.10 -2.13
N ALA A 33 8.26 -1.20 -2.00
CA ALA A 33 9.39 -1.51 -2.86
C ALA A 33 8.98 -1.60 -4.33
N LEU A 34 7.91 -2.35 -4.64
CA LEU A 34 7.35 -2.45 -5.98
C LEU A 34 6.83 -1.10 -6.49
N GLY A 35 6.12 -0.37 -5.62
CA GLY A 35 5.62 0.98 -5.92
C GLY A 35 6.74 1.95 -6.26
N LEU A 36 7.90 1.86 -5.61
CA LEU A 36 9.08 2.67 -5.91
C LEU A 36 9.72 2.26 -7.24
N VAL A 37 9.90 0.96 -7.48
CA VAL A 37 10.50 0.45 -8.73
C VAL A 37 9.69 0.87 -9.96
N ILE A 38 8.36 0.92 -9.85
CA ILE A 38 7.47 1.32 -10.95
C ILE A 38 7.24 2.84 -10.96
N GLY A 39 7.00 3.43 -9.79
CA GLY A 39 6.65 4.83 -9.63
C GLY A 39 7.80 5.79 -9.93
N LEU A 40 9.05 5.42 -9.59
CA LEU A 40 10.21 6.28 -9.86
C LEU A 40 10.44 6.47 -11.38
N PRO A 41 10.52 5.41 -12.21
CA PRO A 41 10.61 5.57 -13.67
C PRO A 41 9.45 6.37 -14.25
N LEU A 42 8.20 6.09 -13.85
CA LEU A 42 7.04 6.81 -14.34
C LEU A 42 7.09 8.31 -13.96
N GLY A 43 7.54 8.62 -12.75
CA GLY A 43 7.76 9.99 -12.28
C GLY A 43 8.81 10.71 -13.12
N LEU A 44 9.93 10.06 -13.41
CA LEU A 44 10.99 10.61 -14.28
C LEU A 44 10.50 10.79 -15.72
N MET A 45 9.76 9.84 -16.27
CA MET A 45 9.19 9.94 -17.62
C MET A 45 8.20 11.10 -17.75
N ARG A 46 7.46 11.42 -16.68
CA ARG A 46 6.55 12.57 -16.63
C ARG A 46 7.26 13.91 -16.77
N ASP A 47 8.51 14.02 -16.30
CA ASP A 47 9.31 15.26 -16.42
C ASP A 47 10.13 15.32 -17.72
N SER A 48 10.04 14.30 -18.57
CA SER A 48 10.77 14.24 -19.84
C SER A 48 10.28 15.30 -20.83
N LYS A 49 11.21 15.84 -21.63
CA LYS A 49 10.92 16.74 -22.76
C LYS A 49 10.20 16.03 -23.92
N LEU A 50 10.29 14.70 -23.97
CA LEU A 50 9.65 13.88 -25.00
C LEU A 50 8.17 13.72 -24.68
N SER A 51 7.31 14.36 -25.49
CA SER A 51 5.85 14.30 -25.36
C SER A 51 5.31 12.87 -25.32
N PHE A 52 5.91 11.95 -26.09
CA PHE A 52 5.53 10.54 -26.15
C PHE A 52 5.79 9.78 -24.84
N LEU A 53 6.74 10.20 -24.00
CA LEU A 53 6.98 9.61 -22.67
C LEU A 53 6.14 10.31 -21.60
N ARG A 54 5.99 11.63 -21.72
CA ARG A 54 5.30 12.47 -20.73
C ARG A 54 3.81 12.16 -20.61
N TYR A 55 3.09 12.16 -21.73
CA TYR A 55 1.63 12.01 -21.73
C TYR A 55 1.14 10.66 -21.21
N PRO A 56 1.67 9.49 -21.65
CA PRO A 56 1.21 8.21 -21.11
C PRO A 56 1.56 8.04 -19.64
N SER A 57 2.76 8.45 -19.20
CA SER A 57 3.14 8.39 -17.78
C SER A 57 2.27 9.29 -16.91
N ALA A 58 1.91 10.48 -17.39
CA ALA A 58 0.97 11.36 -16.69
C ALA A 58 -0.42 10.73 -16.56
N ALA A 59 -0.95 10.14 -17.64
CA ALA A 59 -2.26 9.48 -17.62
C ALA A 59 -2.29 8.29 -16.64
N ILE A 60 -1.25 7.46 -16.63
CA ILE A 60 -1.12 6.35 -15.67
C ILE A 60 -1.11 6.88 -14.24
N ILE A 61 -0.25 7.86 -13.93
CA ILE A 61 -0.15 8.44 -12.58
C ILE A 61 -1.49 9.06 -12.14
N GLU A 62 -2.15 9.81 -13.01
CA GLU A 62 -3.43 10.45 -12.69
C GLU A 62 -4.55 9.44 -12.50
N PHE A 63 -4.62 8.39 -13.32
CA PHE A 63 -5.60 7.31 -13.15
C PHE A 63 -5.48 6.66 -11.75
N PHE A 64 -4.28 6.25 -11.35
CA PHE A 64 -4.06 5.61 -10.05
C PHE A 64 -4.21 6.58 -8.87
N ARG A 65 -3.92 7.89 -9.05
CA ARG A 65 -4.07 8.90 -7.99
C ARG A 65 -5.51 9.39 -7.82
N SER A 66 -6.31 9.33 -8.89
CA SER A 66 -7.68 9.87 -8.92
C SER A 66 -8.76 8.80 -8.74
N THR A 67 -8.42 7.51 -8.76
CA THR A 67 -9.38 6.44 -8.47
C THR A 67 -9.53 6.27 -6.95
N PRO A 68 -10.73 6.48 -6.37
CA PRO A 68 -10.93 6.33 -4.93
C PRO A 68 -10.62 4.89 -4.49
N THR A 69 -9.76 4.72 -3.49
CA THR A 69 -9.36 3.42 -2.92
C THR A 69 -10.51 2.58 -2.35
N LEU A 70 -11.70 3.16 -2.22
CA LEU A 70 -12.95 2.54 -1.75
C LEU A 70 -13.77 1.85 -2.86
N VAL A 71 -13.49 2.16 -4.12
CA VAL A 71 -14.12 1.54 -5.31
C VAL A 71 -13.15 0.57 -6.00
N GLN A 72 -11.91 0.47 -5.52
CA GLN A 72 -10.97 -0.59 -5.90
C GLN A 72 -11.18 -1.86 -5.07
#